data_AF-A0A852Z6M2-F1
#
_entry.id   AF-A0A852Z6M2-F1
#
_cell.length_a   1.000
_cell.length_b   1.000
_cell.length_c   1.000
_cell.angle_alpha   90.00
_cell.angle_beta   90.00
_cell.angle_gamma   90.00
#
_symmetry.space_group_name_H-M   'P 1'
#
loop_
_entity.id
_entity.type
_entity.pdbx_description
1 polymer ?
#
loop_
_entity_poly.entity_id
_entity_poly.type
_entity_poly.pdbx_seq_one_letter_code
_entity_poly.pdbx_strand_id
1 'polypeptide(L)'
;MGEPASPILSAATGLRSEDLWLGGVGGVVSTGSTSVVNGPLTCVAALGVVAGRLLAGGAEGIARRTRDAWDLAQVQGSGAPVVAFLDVRPPAALEATESGEDHQDHQDDDVALAATLGDGVLRSVDGGRTWQPVFGLADTEVTALVRTPGGRLLAGTPEGVFASENAGRAWRRTGRGGREAGREASSLDAPVAAFALGVDGTVVAGLESGQLWGSADDGRTWSPLGALPAPVTALVATAAGTLVAGTSGAGVWRSADGTGWCETARPSGVAEPGTVHCLLADGATTYAGTDTGLQVSRDDGRSWSVVGVPSTADLDRLLWWDGRPLLAGPRSGMVRPAAAPTGWETLANVPFPLVGLGVAPDGALLASGPDGLSRRTPADADWTPVAEGSTGEVGRLAFAADGRGWAAPARHGDTLLHSSDSGHTWQERPAPFGTFPLTALGWIGGDELVVATFDHRRNLVTVFDSADGGRTWLQQLTAETAWPEVHVARAGTEGPAVLSIGRLVLGRGGDGGWDRLATFGTGVRAMAGTPTGLAVLTGDGLWSYDQPAPTHTSTGISAHIDLSTENTESTDRTSTDTDWRRVEGGPDPASAYDLASRGDELLVLLAGGGVWTSIPTRRGR
;
A
#
# COMPACT_ATOMS: atom_id res chain seq x y z
N MET A 1 -22.62 -3.06 -9.19
CA MET A 1 -22.09 -4.14 -8.33
C MET A 1 -20.96 -3.51 -7.55
N GLY A 2 -21.04 -3.44 -6.22
CA GLY A 2 -20.02 -2.78 -5.40
C GLY A 2 -18.69 -3.52 -5.54
N GLU A 3 -17.61 -2.79 -5.82
CA GLU A 3 -16.29 -3.36 -6.05
C GLU A 3 -15.64 -3.88 -4.75
N PRO A 4 -14.78 -4.91 -4.84
CA PRO A 4 -14.14 -5.57 -3.71
C PRO A 4 -13.08 -4.66 -3.07
N ALA A 5 -13.11 -4.50 -1.74
CA ALA A 5 -11.99 -3.90 -1.01
C ALA A 5 -10.74 -4.80 -1.08
N SER A 6 -9.54 -4.24 -0.80
CA SER A 6 -8.29 -5.00 -0.85
C SER A 6 -8.34 -6.28 -0.01
N PRO A 7 -7.61 -7.33 -0.41
CA PRO A 7 -7.47 -8.51 0.42
C PRO A 7 -6.81 -8.14 1.75
N ILE A 8 -7.51 -8.41 2.84
CA ILE A 8 -6.93 -8.36 4.19
C ILE A 8 -6.29 -9.73 4.42
N LEU A 9 -4.96 -9.77 4.40
CA LEU A 9 -4.17 -11.01 4.45
C LEU A 9 -3.85 -11.45 5.87
N SER A 10 -3.79 -10.52 6.82
CA SER A 10 -3.52 -10.81 8.22
C SER A 10 -4.22 -9.82 9.14
N ALA A 11 -4.49 -10.26 10.37
CA ALA A 11 -5.05 -9.41 11.42
C ALA A 11 -4.47 -9.80 12.77
N ALA A 12 -4.27 -8.82 13.64
CA ALA A 12 -3.84 -9.04 15.02
C ALA A 12 -4.51 -8.02 15.96
N THR A 13 -4.77 -8.43 17.19
CA THR A 13 -5.09 -7.49 18.26
C THR A 13 -3.85 -6.69 18.62
N GLY A 14 -4.03 -5.41 18.93
CA GLY A 14 -2.98 -4.51 19.34
C GLY A 14 -2.64 -4.66 20.82
N LEU A 15 -1.67 -3.86 21.28
CA LEU A 15 -1.22 -3.85 22.68
C LEU A 15 -2.21 -3.16 23.62
N ARG A 16 -3.21 -2.46 23.07
CA ARG A 16 -4.34 -1.90 23.81
C ARG A 16 -5.58 -2.68 23.41
N SER A 17 -6.48 -2.90 24.37
CA SER A 17 -7.67 -3.76 24.23
C SER A 17 -8.70 -3.33 23.17
N GLU A 18 -8.46 -2.24 22.44
CA GLU A 18 -9.35 -1.68 21.42
C GLU A 18 -8.66 -1.50 20.04
N ASP A 19 -7.36 -1.77 19.95
CA ASP A 19 -6.61 -1.56 18.71
C ASP A 19 -6.68 -2.84 17.86
N LEU A 20 -7.30 -2.80 16.69
CA LEU A 20 -7.18 -3.84 15.68
C LEU A 20 -6.10 -3.44 14.67
N TRP A 21 -5.25 -4.38 14.29
CA TRP A 21 -4.21 -4.22 13.27
C TRP A 21 -4.52 -5.13 12.10
N LEU A 22 -4.48 -4.58 10.89
CA LEU A 22 -4.75 -5.29 9.64
C LEU A 22 -3.55 -5.16 8.72
N GLY A 23 -3.16 -6.28 8.11
CA GLY A 23 -2.08 -6.36 7.14
C GLY A 23 -2.62 -6.84 5.81
N GLY A 24 -2.09 -6.29 4.73
CA GLY A 24 -2.45 -6.70 3.38
C GLY A 24 -1.51 -6.09 2.35
N VAL A 25 -1.98 -6.04 1.10
CA VAL A 25 -1.29 -5.32 0.04
C VAL A 25 -1.43 -3.82 0.33
N GLY A 26 -0.31 -3.11 0.48
CA GLY A 26 -0.27 -1.71 0.92
C GLY A 26 0.25 -1.50 2.35
N GLY A 27 0.58 -2.57 3.08
CA GLY A 27 1.23 -2.48 4.39
C GLY A 27 0.30 -2.80 5.55
N VAL A 28 0.37 -1.97 6.61
CA VAL A 28 -0.35 -2.19 7.88
C VAL A 28 -1.21 -0.98 8.23
N VAL A 29 -2.45 -1.23 8.65
CA VAL A 29 -3.37 -0.20 9.16
C VAL A 29 -3.87 -0.59 10.55
N SER A 30 -4.23 0.42 11.35
CA SER A 30 -4.87 0.23 12.66
C SER A 30 -6.19 0.98 12.77
N THR A 31 -7.12 0.42 13.54
CA THR A 31 -8.41 1.05 13.87
C THR A 31 -8.35 1.98 15.10
N GLY A 32 -7.20 2.06 15.78
CA GLY A 32 -7.00 2.90 16.96
C GLY A 32 -6.91 4.40 16.67
N SER A 33 -7.08 5.23 17.71
CA SER A 33 -7.06 6.72 17.64
C SER A 33 -5.76 7.36 17.12
N THR A 34 -4.71 6.57 16.91
CA THR A 34 -3.47 7.00 16.25
C THR A 34 -3.55 6.65 14.77
N SER A 35 -3.54 7.71 13.94
CA SER A 35 -3.45 7.67 12.47
C SER A 35 -2.55 6.55 11.93
N VAL A 36 -3.02 5.90 10.86
CA VAL A 36 -2.30 5.03 9.91
C VAL A 36 -0.78 5.01 10.14
N VAL A 37 -0.26 3.92 10.71
CA VAL A 37 1.18 3.76 10.95
C VAL A 37 1.74 2.86 9.85
N ASN A 38 2.09 3.47 8.72
CA ASN A 38 2.76 2.78 7.62
C ASN A 38 4.04 2.11 8.13
N GLY A 39 4.10 0.79 8.00
CA GLY A 39 5.31 0.01 8.22
C GLY A 39 6.18 -0.07 6.96
N PRO A 40 7.43 -0.53 7.07
CA PRO A 40 8.38 -0.59 5.97
C PRO A 40 8.07 -1.69 4.96
N LEU A 41 7.00 -2.47 5.17
CA LEU A 41 6.62 -3.59 4.31
C LEU A 41 5.46 -3.18 3.40
N THR A 42 5.61 -3.35 2.09
CA THR A 42 4.57 -3.04 1.09
C THR A 42 3.47 -4.10 1.03
N CYS A 43 3.74 -5.32 1.50
CA CYS A 43 2.77 -6.40 1.59
C CYS A 43 2.96 -7.14 2.92
N VAL A 44 1.93 -7.18 3.75
CA VAL A 44 1.96 -7.83 5.07
C VAL A 44 1.04 -9.04 5.10
N ALA A 45 1.66 -10.21 4.98
CA ALA A 45 1.00 -11.50 5.01
C ALA A 45 0.89 -12.07 6.44
N ALA A 46 1.65 -11.55 7.39
CA ALA A 46 1.63 -11.98 8.78
C ALA A 46 1.65 -10.79 9.74
N LEU A 47 0.75 -10.80 10.72
CA LEU A 47 0.79 -9.94 11.89
C LEU A 47 0.78 -10.80 13.13
N GLY A 48 1.52 -10.40 14.16
CA GLY A 48 1.50 -11.10 15.44
C GLY A 48 2.04 -10.24 16.57
N VAL A 49 1.53 -10.45 17.77
CA VAL A 49 2.06 -9.82 18.98
C VAL A 49 2.98 -10.81 19.69
N VAL A 50 4.22 -10.42 19.89
CA VAL A 50 5.22 -11.21 20.63
C VAL A 50 5.91 -10.31 21.62
N ALA A 51 6.07 -10.76 22.88
CA ALA A 51 6.76 -9.97 23.91
C ALA A 51 6.19 -8.55 24.10
N GLY A 52 4.87 -8.39 23.95
CA GLY A 52 4.23 -7.07 24.03
C GLY A 52 4.65 -6.12 22.90
N ARG A 53 5.02 -6.67 21.74
CA ARG A 53 5.39 -5.90 20.53
C ARG A 53 4.66 -6.46 19.33
N LEU A 54 4.17 -5.57 18.48
CA LEU A 54 3.57 -5.95 17.20
C LEU A 54 4.67 -6.21 16.17
N LEU A 55 4.58 -7.34 15.47
CA LEU A 55 5.43 -7.72 14.35
C LEU A 55 4.59 -7.78 13.08
N ALA A 56 5.22 -7.41 11.97
CA ALA A 56 4.71 -7.56 10.62
C ALA A 56 5.69 -8.37 9.79
N GLY A 57 5.17 -9.25 8.93
CA GLY A 57 5.95 -10.13 8.07
C GLY A 57 5.37 -10.18 6.67
N GLY A 58 6.25 -10.29 5.68
CA GLY A 58 5.89 -10.40 4.28
C GLY A 58 7.07 -10.82 3.42
N ALA A 59 6.95 -10.64 2.10
CA ALA A 59 8.02 -10.96 1.14
C ALA A 59 9.28 -10.08 1.32
N GLU A 60 9.13 -8.92 1.95
CA GLU A 60 10.22 -7.96 2.19
C GLU A 60 10.93 -8.20 3.54
N GLY A 61 10.53 -9.23 4.28
CA GLY A 61 11.12 -9.63 5.55
C GLY A 61 10.21 -9.37 6.74
N ILE A 62 10.81 -9.02 7.88
CA ILE A 62 10.13 -8.83 9.17
C ILE A 62 10.36 -7.39 9.63
N ALA A 63 9.29 -6.73 10.07
CA ALA A 63 9.33 -5.43 10.71
C ALA A 63 8.77 -5.55 12.14
N ARG A 64 9.40 -4.85 13.08
CA ARG A 64 8.93 -4.76 14.46
C ARG A 64 8.45 -3.35 14.76
N ARG A 65 7.33 -3.24 15.46
CA ARG A 65 6.80 -1.96 15.89
C ARG A 65 7.37 -1.57 17.25
N THR A 66 7.93 -0.37 17.32
CA THR A 66 8.23 0.37 18.56
C THR A 66 7.05 1.29 18.91
N ARG A 67 7.14 2.06 20.00
CA ARG A 67 6.03 2.92 20.46
C ARG A 67 5.44 3.78 19.33
N ASP A 68 6.29 4.36 18.49
CA ASP A 68 5.86 5.33 17.46
C ASP A 68 6.39 5.04 16.04
N ALA A 69 7.22 4.00 15.84
CA ALA A 69 7.85 3.71 14.56
C ALA A 69 7.98 2.21 14.27
N TRP A 70 8.25 1.87 13.01
CA TRP A 70 8.59 0.51 12.60
C TRP A 70 10.08 0.40 12.29
N ASP A 71 10.70 -0.66 12.79
CA ASP A 71 12.10 -1.00 12.51
C ASP A 71 12.17 -2.30 11.71
N LEU A 72 12.91 -2.32 10.60
CA LEU A 72 13.22 -3.57 9.89
C LEU A 72 14.13 -4.46 10.73
N ALA A 73 13.79 -5.74 10.83
CA ALA A 73 14.59 -6.75 11.51
C ALA A 73 15.68 -7.29 10.59
N GLN A 74 16.78 -7.75 11.19
CA GLN A 74 17.81 -8.47 10.45
C GLN A 74 17.44 -9.95 10.35
N VAL A 75 17.15 -10.41 9.14
CA VAL A 75 16.78 -11.80 8.87
C VAL A 75 17.96 -12.51 8.20
N GLN A 76 18.44 -13.59 8.81
CA GLN A 76 19.36 -14.52 8.16
C GLN A 76 18.54 -15.54 7.38
N GLY A 77 18.67 -15.58 6.06
CA GLY A 77 17.87 -16.47 5.21
C GLY A 77 17.90 -16.05 3.74
N SER A 78 17.12 -16.74 2.91
CA SER A 78 16.95 -16.38 1.49
C SER A 78 16.04 -15.17 1.30
N GLY A 79 15.31 -14.77 2.34
CA GLY A 79 14.28 -13.74 2.28
C GLY A 79 12.92 -14.32 1.94
N ALA A 80 12.66 -15.57 2.33
CA ALA A 80 11.38 -16.22 2.08
C ALA A 80 10.22 -15.44 2.76
N PRO A 81 9.03 -15.36 2.11
CA PRO A 81 7.89 -14.69 2.68
C PRO A 81 7.48 -15.25 4.04
N VAL A 82 7.24 -14.36 5.00
CA VAL A 82 6.78 -14.71 6.34
C VAL A 82 5.25 -14.72 6.38
N VAL A 83 4.68 -15.82 6.88
CA VAL A 83 3.21 -16.08 6.83
C VAL A 83 2.57 -16.29 8.20
N ALA A 84 3.34 -16.52 9.26
CA ALA A 84 2.83 -16.56 10.63
C ALA A 84 3.90 -16.22 11.65
N PHE A 85 3.49 -15.69 12.80
CA PHE A 85 4.33 -15.55 13.99
C PHE A 85 3.76 -16.36 15.16
N LEU A 86 4.64 -16.81 16.04
CA LEU A 86 4.25 -17.49 17.28
C LEU A 86 5.10 -16.99 18.45
N ASP A 87 4.45 -16.53 19.51
CA ASP A 87 5.08 -16.31 20.82
C ASP A 87 5.23 -17.67 21.52
N VAL A 88 6.45 -17.97 21.96
CA VAL A 88 6.76 -19.26 22.60
C VAL A 88 6.41 -19.27 24.09
N ARG A 89 6.21 -18.11 24.70
CA ARG A 89 5.95 -17.99 26.14
C ARG A 89 4.59 -18.59 26.54
N PRO A 90 4.49 -19.16 27.76
CA PRO A 90 3.20 -19.59 28.30
C PRO A 90 2.29 -18.39 28.59
N PRO A 91 0.96 -18.52 28.38
CA PRO A 91 0.00 -17.44 28.66
C PRO A 91 0.08 -16.86 30.07
N ALA A 92 0.40 -17.68 31.08
CA ALA A 92 0.56 -17.22 32.47
C ALA A 92 1.71 -16.23 32.69
N ALA A 93 2.69 -16.17 31.80
CA ALA A 93 3.76 -15.16 31.85
C ALA A 93 3.33 -13.80 31.29
N LEU A 94 2.23 -13.74 30.53
CA LEU A 94 1.68 -12.50 29.96
C LEU A 94 0.95 -11.66 31.01
N GLU A 95 0.23 -12.30 31.95
CA GLU A 95 -0.49 -11.60 33.03
C GLU A 95 0.46 -10.97 34.08
N ALA A 96 1.65 -11.55 34.27
CA ALA A 96 2.67 -10.98 35.16
C ALA A 96 3.34 -9.71 34.61
N THR A 97 3.22 -9.43 33.30
CA THR A 97 3.79 -8.23 32.67
C THR A 97 2.91 -6.97 32.79
N GLU A 98 1.67 -7.09 33.27
CA GLU A 98 0.79 -5.93 33.53
C GLU A 98 1.02 -5.27 34.89
N SER A 99 1.67 -5.96 35.85
CA SER A 99 2.16 -5.34 37.07
C SER A 99 3.50 -4.67 36.79
N GLY A 100 3.47 -3.36 36.51
CA GLY A 100 4.62 -2.53 36.09
C GLY A 100 5.79 -2.42 37.06
N GLU A 101 6.46 -3.54 37.35
CA GLU A 101 7.79 -3.55 37.95
C GLU A 101 8.85 -3.70 36.85
N ASP A 102 9.78 -2.76 36.86
CA ASP A 102 10.91 -2.60 35.95
C ASP A 102 11.84 -3.84 36.07
N HIS A 103 11.62 -4.87 35.26
CA HIS A 103 12.50 -6.04 35.20
C HIS A 103 13.55 -5.85 34.11
N GLN A 104 14.78 -5.66 34.56
CA GLN A 104 16.01 -5.73 33.77
C GLN A 104 16.05 -7.03 32.95
N ASP A 105 16.16 -6.89 31.62
CA ASP A 105 16.68 -7.87 30.64
C ASP A 105 16.75 -9.34 31.11
N HIS A 106 15.60 -10.01 31.16
CA HIS A 106 15.56 -11.47 31.07
C HIS A 106 15.67 -11.88 29.60
N GLN A 107 16.91 -11.95 29.12
CA GLN A 107 17.30 -12.24 27.73
C GLN A 107 16.80 -13.58 27.16
N ASP A 108 16.22 -14.46 27.98
CA ASP A 108 15.67 -15.77 27.57
C ASP A 108 14.14 -15.76 27.33
N ASP A 109 13.42 -14.67 27.65
CA ASP A 109 11.95 -14.64 27.56
C ASP A 109 11.40 -14.04 26.25
N ASP A 110 12.21 -13.37 25.43
CA ASP A 110 11.75 -12.75 24.17
C ASP A 110 11.86 -13.71 22.96
N VAL A 111 11.52 -15.00 23.15
CA VAL A 111 11.60 -16.01 22.09
C VAL A 111 10.38 -15.96 21.18
N ALA A 112 10.63 -15.70 19.90
CA ALA A 112 9.64 -15.64 18.85
C ALA A 112 9.96 -16.63 17.73
N LEU A 113 8.93 -17.18 17.09
CA LEU A 113 9.06 -17.96 15.87
C LEU A 113 8.32 -17.30 14.72
N ALA A 114 8.84 -17.47 13.50
CA ALA A 114 8.18 -17.08 12.27
C ALA A 114 8.15 -18.24 11.29
N ALA A 115 6.99 -18.49 10.69
CA ALA A 115 6.80 -19.46 9.62
C ALA A 115 7.11 -18.80 8.27
N THR A 116 7.81 -19.51 7.40
CA THR A 116 8.19 -19.00 6.07
C THR A 116 7.88 -20.00 4.96
N LEU A 117 7.68 -19.49 3.76
CA LEU A 117 7.41 -20.33 2.58
C LEU A 117 8.69 -20.86 1.89
N GLY A 118 9.84 -20.89 2.58
CA GLY A 118 11.09 -21.32 1.93
C GLY A 118 12.35 -21.39 2.80
N ASP A 119 12.35 -20.79 4.00
CA ASP A 119 13.47 -20.83 4.95
C ASP A 119 13.16 -21.70 6.19
N GLY A 120 12.03 -22.41 6.19
CA GLY A 120 11.54 -23.18 7.34
C GLY A 120 10.98 -22.29 8.44
N VAL A 121 11.36 -22.59 9.68
CA VAL A 121 11.06 -21.74 10.84
C VAL A 121 12.25 -20.82 11.10
N LEU A 122 11.97 -19.53 11.26
CA LEU A 122 12.93 -18.57 11.80
C LEU A 122 12.69 -18.41 13.31
N ARG A 123 13.76 -18.23 14.08
CA ARG A 123 13.73 -18.01 15.52
C ARG A 123 14.44 -16.72 15.89
N SER A 124 13.81 -15.95 16.76
CA SER A 124 14.39 -14.78 17.43
C SER A 124 14.50 -15.04 18.94
N VAL A 125 15.49 -14.42 19.57
CA VAL A 125 15.72 -14.42 21.03
C VAL A 125 15.86 -13.01 21.60
N ASP A 126 15.63 -12.00 20.77
CA ASP A 126 15.92 -10.60 21.09
C ASP A 126 14.73 -9.68 20.78
N GLY A 127 13.52 -10.23 20.86
CA GLY A 127 12.27 -9.49 20.66
C GLY A 127 12.02 -9.14 19.19
N GLY A 128 12.49 -10.00 18.29
CA GLY A 128 12.30 -9.85 16.84
C GLY A 128 13.27 -8.88 16.18
N ARG A 129 14.40 -8.52 16.81
CA ARG A 129 15.43 -7.67 16.19
C ARG A 129 16.26 -8.47 15.19
N THR A 130 16.63 -9.69 15.55
CA THR A 130 17.33 -10.62 14.69
C THR A 130 16.60 -11.96 14.60
N TRP A 131 16.64 -12.55 13.41
CA TRP A 131 15.99 -13.81 13.08
C TRP A 131 16.96 -14.75 12.39
N GLN A 132 16.99 -16.00 12.84
CA GLN A 132 17.89 -17.02 12.32
C GLN A 132 17.11 -18.29 11.97
N PRO A 133 17.47 -19.00 10.89
CA PRO A 133 16.80 -20.22 10.51
C PRO A 133 17.16 -21.33 11.49
N VAL A 134 16.18 -22.18 11.81
CA VAL A 134 16.40 -23.37 12.63
C VAL A 134 16.35 -24.64 11.77
N PHE A 135 17.24 -25.58 12.08
CA PHE A 135 17.35 -26.84 11.35
C PHE A 135 16.42 -27.92 11.92
N GLY A 136 16.09 -28.92 11.09
CA GLY A 136 15.38 -30.14 11.53
C GLY A 136 14.02 -30.36 10.87
N LEU A 137 13.57 -29.43 10.03
CA LEU A 137 12.46 -29.67 9.11
C LEU A 137 13.00 -30.30 7.81
N ALA A 138 12.28 -31.28 7.28
CA ALA A 138 12.61 -31.89 5.98
C ALA A 138 12.17 -30.99 4.82
N ASP A 139 11.02 -30.32 5.00
CA ASP A 139 10.49 -29.28 4.14
C ASP A 139 10.79 -27.90 4.73
N THR A 140 11.13 -26.96 3.87
CA THR A 140 11.39 -25.56 4.24
C THR A 140 10.16 -24.66 4.06
N GLU A 141 9.06 -25.20 3.54
CA GLU A 141 7.76 -24.54 3.53
C GLU A 141 7.00 -24.82 4.83
N VAL A 142 6.73 -23.75 5.59
CA VAL A 142 5.97 -23.78 6.84
C VAL A 142 4.82 -22.78 6.72
N THR A 143 3.60 -23.30 6.79
CA THR A 143 2.36 -22.55 6.54
C THR A 143 1.70 -22.09 7.83
N ALA A 144 1.84 -22.85 8.92
CA ALA A 144 1.18 -22.56 10.19
C ALA A 144 2.03 -22.96 11.40
N LEU A 145 1.89 -22.21 12.49
CA LEU A 145 2.52 -22.50 13.78
C LEU A 145 1.46 -22.44 14.90
N VAL A 146 1.55 -23.33 15.88
CA VAL A 146 0.70 -23.29 17.08
C VAL A 146 1.44 -23.81 18.30
N ARG A 147 1.11 -23.26 19.48
CA ARG A 147 1.54 -23.77 20.78
C ARG A 147 0.39 -24.54 21.41
N THR A 148 0.63 -25.81 21.76
CA THR A 148 -0.38 -26.66 22.41
C THR A 148 -0.53 -26.30 23.90
N PRO A 149 -1.60 -26.74 24.58
CA PRO A 149 -1.79 -26.51 26.02
C PRO A 149 -0.63 -27.07 26.86
N GLY A 150 -0.11 -28.25 26.50
CA GLY A 150 1.06 -28.86 27.13
C GLY A 150 2.40 -28.17 26.82
N GLY A 151 2.40 -27.09 26.03
CA GLY A 151 3.58 -26.29 25.72
C GLY A 151 4.44 -26.80 24.57
N ARG A 152 3.98 -27.82 23.85
CA ARG A 152 4.63 -28.27 22.60
C ARG A 152 4.36 -27.26 21.49
N LEU A 153 5.33 -27.04 20.62
CA LEU A 153 5.15 -26.20 19.43
C LEU A 153 4.95 -27.12 18.23
N LEU A 154 3.98 -26.80 17.37
CA LEU A 154 3.70 -27.54 16.15
C LEU A 154 3.89 -26.63 14.94
N ALA A 155 4.43 -27.21 13.86
CA ALA A 155 4.60 -26.58 12.55
C ALA A 155 3.88 -27.41 11.49
N GLY A 156 3.04 -26.74 10.71
CA GLY A 156 2.34 -27.30 9.56
C GLY A 156 3.20 -27.13 8.32
N THR A 157 3.33 -28.21 7.54
CA THR A 157 4.15 -28.27 6.33
C THR A 157 3.40 -29.06 5.25
N PRO A 158 3.83 -29.00 3.98
CA PRO A 158 3.32 -29.88 2.92
C PRO A 158 3.45 -31.38 3.24
N GLU A 159 4.46 -31.77 4.04
CA GLU A 159 4.69 -33.16 4.45
C GLU A 159 3.94 -33.58 5.73
N GLY A 160 3.15 -32.70 6.34
CA GLY A 160 2.41 -32.95 7.58
C GLY A 160 2.86 -32.10 8.77
N VAL A 161 2.68 -32.64 9.98
CA VAL A 161 2.95 -31.91 11.23
C VAL A 161 4.31 -32.27 11.82
N PHE A 162 5.11 -31.23 12.12
CA PHE A 162 6.34 -31.33 12.90
C PHE A 162 6.13 -30.72 14.30
N ALA A 163 6.87 -31.22 15.28
CA ALA A 163 6.79 -30.78 16.66
C ALA A 163 8.15 -30.41 17.24
N SER A 164 8.16 -29.43 18.13
CA SER A 164 9.30 -29.03 18.95
C SER A 164 8.94 -29.05 20.43
N GLU A 165 9.81 -29.63 21.25
CA GLU A 165 9.69 -29.66 22.71
C GLU A 165 10.69 -28.69 23.39
N ASN A 166 11.52 -27.99 22.60
CA ASN A 166 12.65 -27.21 23.09
C ASN A 166 12.61 -25.78 22.56
N ALA A 167 11.44 -25.15 22.63
CA ALA A 167 11.23 -23.75 22.25
C ALA A 167 11.64 -23.44 20.79
N GLY A 168 11.35 -24.37 19.88
CA GLY A 168 11.60 -24.21 18.44
C GLY A 168 13.07 -24.38 18.04
N ARG A 169 13.95 -24.82 18.94
CA ARG A 169 15.38 -25.04 18.63
C ARG A 169 15.61 -26.24 17.72
N ALA A 170 14.75 -27.25 17.79
CA ALA A 170 14.76 -28.40 16.89
C ALA A 170 13.34 -28.94 16.67
N TRP A 171 13.12 -29.50 15.48
CA TRP A 171 11.83 -30.02 15.04
C TRP A 171 11.92 -31.50 14.68
N ARG A 172 10.83 -32.23 14.91
CA ARG A 172 10.70 -33.66 14.58
C ARG A 172 9.31 -33.93 14.04
N ARG A 173 9.20 -34.71 12.96
CA ARG A 173 7.91 -35.12 12.41
C ARG A 173 7.10 -35.90 13.45
N THR A 174 5.83 -35.55 13.62
CA THR A 174 4.91 -36.28 14.49
C THR A 174 4.66 -37.69 13.93
N GLY A 175 4.37 -38.67 14.78
CA GLY A 175 4.07 -40.05 14.38
C GLY A 175 5.26 -40.95 13.99
N ARG A 176 6.47 -40.41 13.72
CA ARG A 176 7.69 -41.23 13.56
C ARG A 176 8.41 -41.41 14.90
N GLY A 177 8.07 -42.47 15.66
CA GLY A 177 8.96 -42.95 16.74
C GLY A 177 8.35 -43.59 17.99
N GLY A 178 7.02 -43.69 18.14
CA GLY A 178 6.41 -44.26 19.34
C GLY A 178 5.77 -45.63 19.11
N ARG A 179 6.51 -46.73 19.25
CA ARG A 179 5.89 -48.04 19.59
C ARG A 179 5.53 -48.04 21.08
N GLU A 180 4.70 -47.11 21.52
CA GLU A 180 4.12 -47.20 22.86
C GLU A 180 2.82 -48.00 22.77
N ALA A 181 2.90 -49.24 23.26
CA ALA A 181 1.78 -50.08 23.69
C ALA A 181 0.55 -50.17 22.75
N GLY A 182 0.75 -50.58 21.50
CA GLY A 182 -0.30 -51.24 20.71
C GLY A 182 -1.41 -50.36 20.14
N ARG A 183 -1.25 -49.03 20.13
CA ARG A 183 -2.08 -48.13 19.31
C ARG A 183 -1.27 -47.66 18.11
N GLU A 184 -1.76 -47.89 16.91
CA GLU A 184 -1.25 -47.21 15.72
C GLU A 184 -1.51 -45.72 15.92
N ALA A 185 -0.46 -44.94 16.22
CA ALA A 185 -0.56 -43.49 16.22
C ALA A 185 -0.85 -43.05 14.78
N SER A 186 -2.07 -42.58 14.52
CA SER A 186 -2.44 -41.98 13.25
C SER A 186 -1.64 -40.69 13.08
N SER A 187 -0.62 -40.74 12.22
CA SER A 187 0.14 -39.57 11.82
C SER A 187 -0.64 -38.77 10.77
N LEU A 188 -0.49 -37.44 10.82
CA LEU A 188 -1.08 -36.53 9.84
C LEU A 188 -0.02 -36.22 8.78
N ASP A 189 -0.08 -36.96 7.68
CA ASP A 189 0.89 -36.93 6.57
C ASP A 189 0.26 -36.24 5.34
N ALA A 190 -0.19 -34.99 5.50
CA ALA A 190 -0.85 -34.22 4.45
C ALA A 190 -0.57 -32.70 4.60
N PRO A 191 -0.69 -31.91 3.52
CA PRO A 191 -0.44 -30.47 3.56
C PRO A 191 -1.36 -29.75 4.55
N VAL A 192 -0.76 -29.25 5.63
CA VAL A 192 -1.46 -28.47 6.66
C VAL A 192 -1.46 -27.01 6.23
N ALA A 193 -2.60 -26.35 6.28
CA ALA A 193 -2.74 -24.93 5.94
C ALA A 193 -2.92 -24.05 7.18
N ALA A 194 -3.62 -24.53 8.21
CA ALA A 194 -3.91 -23.74 9.42
C ALA A 194 -4.07 -24.62 10.65
N PHE A 195 -3.84 -24.03 11.83
CA PHE A 195 -4.19 -24.62 13.12
C PHE A 195 -5.13 -23.72 13.91
N ALA A 196 -5.95 -24.33 14.78
CA ALA A 196 -6.64 -23.64 15.86
C ALA A 196 -6.53 -24.43 17.16
N LEU A 197 -6.63 -23.73 18.29
CA LEU A 197 -6.74 -24.34 19.60
C LEU A 197 -8.17 -24.18 20.11
N GLY A 198 -8.87 -25.30 20.31
CA GLY A 198 -10.18 -25.32 20.94
C GLY A 198 -10.11 -24.94 22.41
N VAL A 199 -11.22 -24.44 22.96
CA VAL A 199 -11.33 -24.08 24.38
C VAL A 199 -11.17 -25.28 25.33
N ASP A 200 -11.37 -26.48 24.81
CA ASP A 200 -11.16 -27.77 25.48
C ASP A 200 -9.70 -28.25 25.44
N GLY A 201 -8.81 -27.51 24.76
CA GLY A 201 -7.42 -27.86 24.56
C GLY A 201 -7.14 -28.73 23.34
N THR A 202 -8.17 -29.08 22.56
CA THR A 202 -7.99 -29.84 21.31
C THR A 202 -7.32 -28.97 20.26
N VAL A 203 -6.22 -29.47 19.67
CA VAL A 203 -5.58 -28.83 18.52
C VAL A 203 -6.28 -29.30 17.25
N VAL A 204 -6.78 -28.36 16.45
CA VAL A 204 -7.42 -28.65 15.16
C VAL A 204 -6.48 -28.23 14.04
N ALA A 205 -6.25 -29.12 13.08
CA ALA A 205 -5.49 -28.88 11.86
C ALA A 205 -6.45 -28.85 10.67
N GLY A 206 -6.36 -27.80 9.86
CA GLY A 206 -7.05 -27.69 8.58
C GLY A 206 -6.07 -27.89 7.44
N LEU A 207 -6.48 -28.71 6.48
CA LEU A 207 -5.65 -29.11 5.35
C LEU A 207 -6.02 -28.34 4.08
N GLU A 208 -5.07 -28.26 3.15
CA GLU A 208 -5.31 -27.72 1.80
C GLU A 208 -6.34 -28.53 1.01
N SER A 209 -6.60 -29.78 1.41
CA SER A 209 -7.67 -30.59 0.82
C SER A 209 -9.08 -30.22 1.30
N GLY A 210 -9.20 -29.34 2.30
CA GLY A 210 -10.46 -29.05 2.99
C GLY A 210 -10.75 -29.97 4.17
N GLN A 211 -9.97 -31.04 4.37
CA GLN A 211 -10.14 -31.96 5.50
C GLN A 211 -9.67 -31.32 6.82
N LEU A 212 -10.37 -31.64 7.92
CA LEU A 212 -10.00 -31.23 9.27
C LEU A 212 -9.66 -32.44 10.15
N TRP A 213 -8.63 -32.28 10.97
CA TRP A 213 -8.15 -33.28 11.92
C TRP A 213 -7.97 -32.66 13.30
N GLY A 214 -8.19 -33.46 14.34
CA GLY A 214 -8.11 -33.04 15.74
C GLY A 214 -7.10 -33.86 16.52
N SER A 215 -6.46 -33.24 17.50
CA SER A 215 -5.56 -33.88 18.45
C SER A 215 -5.88 -33.42 19.87
N ALA A 216 -6.20 -34.38 20.73
CA ALA A 216 -6.48 -34.16 22.16
C ALA A 216 -5.24 -34.40 23.05
N ASP A 217 -4.08 -34.69 22.47
CA ASP A 217 -2.88 -35.14 23.17
C ASP A 217 -1.61 -34.35 22.79
N ASP A 218 -1.78 -33.04 22.57
CA ASP A 218 -0.73 -32.09 22.15
C ASP A 218 -0.06 -32.46 20.81
N GLY A 219 -0.87 -32.82 19.80
CA GLY A 219 -0.38 -33.13 18.46
C GLY A 219 0.40 -34.45 18.37
N ARG A 220 0.24 -35.38 19.33
CA ARG A 220 0.89 -36.70 19.27
C ARG A 220 0.13 -37.64 18.35
N THR A 221 -1.20 -37.65 18.45
CA THR A 221 -2.09 -38.42 17.59
C THR A 221 -3.17 -37.52 16.99
N TRP A 222 -3.59 -37.86 15.77
CA TRP A 222 -4.57 -37.08 15.02
C TRP A 222 -5.74 -37.95 14.57
N SER A 223 -6.97 -37.47 14.75
CA SER A 223 -8.18 -38.13 14.26
C SER A 223 -8.96 -37.21 13.31
N PRO A 224 -9.58 -37.72 12.24
CA PRO A 224 -10.44 -36.92 11.38
C PRO A 224 -11.59 -36.31 12.17
N LEU A 225 -11.87 -35.03 11.93
CA LEU A 225 -13.02 -34.31 12.50
C LEU A 225 -14.10 -34.07 11.44
N GLY A 226 -13.71 -33.77 10.20
CA GLY A 226 -14.67 -33.52 9.12
C GLY A 226 -13.98 -33.02 7.86
N ALA A 227 -14.76 -32.46 6.94
CA ALA A 227 -14.24 -31.80 5.76
C ALA A 227 -15.14 -30.62 5.36
N LEU A 228 -14.49 -29.59 4.81
CA LEU A 228 -15.12 -28.44 4.17
C LEU A 228 -15.15 -28.64 2.65
N PRO A 229 -16.02 -27.94 1.91
CA PRO A 229 -16.13 -28.08 0.46
C PRO A 229 -14.98 -27.43 -0.33
N ALA A 230 -14.07 -26.72 0.34
CA ALA A 230 -12.93 -26.02 -0.26
C ALA A 230 -11.70 -26.09 0.67
N PRO A 231 -10.49 -25.85 0.14
CA PRO A 231 -9.26 -25.76 0.92
C PRO A 231 -9.39 -24.84 2.13
N VAL A 232 -8.88 -25.28 3.28
CA VAL A 232 -8.81 -24.45 4.48
C VAL A 232 -7.69 -23.43 4.32
N THR A 233 -7.95 -22.20 4.70
CA THR A 233 -6.96 -21.10 4.66
C THR A 233 -6.72 -20.49 6.03
N ALA A 234 -7.72 -20.52 6.92
CA ALA A 234 -7.61 -19.99 8.28
C ALA A 234 -8.52 -20.77 9.23
N LEU A 235 -8.12 -20.87 10.50
CA LEU A 235 -8.91 -21.50 11.56
C LEU A 235 -8.76 -20.71 12.87
N VAL A 236 -9.85 -20.54 13.61
CA VAL A 236 -9.82 -19.95 14.95
C VAL A 236 -10.93 -20.55 15.83
N ALA A 237 -10.74 -20.54 17.15
CA ALA A 237 -11.80 -20.81 18.11
C ALA A 237 -12.28 -19.48 18.72
N THR A 238 -13.59 -19.27 18.79
CA THR A 238 -14.19 -18.12 19.47
C THR A 238 -14.11 -18.30 20.98
N ALA A 239 -14.32 -17.21 21.75
CA ALA A 239 -14.40 -17.29 23.20
C ALA A 239 -15.56 -18.19 23.71
N ALA A 240 -16.58 -18.43 22.88
CA ALA A 240 -17.68 -19.35 23.20
C ALA A 240 -17.36 -20.82 22.90
N GLY A 241 -16.20 -21.12 22.32
CA GLY A 241 -15.77 -22.47 21.95
C GLY A 241 -16.20 -22.93 20.56
N THR A 242 -16.81 -22.06 19.76
CA THR A 242 -17.14 -22.37 18.36
C THR A 242 -15.87 -22.31 17.51
N LEU A 243 -15.64 -23.33 16.70
CA LEU A 243 -14.61 -23.33 15.67
C LEU A 243 -15.12 -22.60 14.44
N VAL A 244 -14.30 -21.70 13.90
CA VAL A 244 -14.57 -20.95 12.68
C VAL A 244 -13.46 -21.20 11.68
N ALA A 245 -13.82 -21.51 10.44
CA ALA A 245 -12.91 -21.85 9.36
C ALA A 245 -13.12 -20.93 8.15
N GLY A 246 -12.03 -20.40 7.63
CA GLY A 246 -11.96 -19.70 6.36
C GLY A 246 -11.53 -20.66 5.26
N THR A 247 -12.02 -20.42 4.04
CA THR A 247 -11.71 -21.26 2.87
C THR A 247 -11.31 -20.42 1.66
N SER A 248 -10.64 -21.04 0.68
CA SER A 248 -10.16 -20.39 -0.55
C SER A 248 -11.24 -20.15 -1.63
N GLY A 249 -12.52 -20.00 -1.24
CA GLY A 249 -13.63 -19.79 -2.18
C GLY A 249 -14.99 -20.37 -1.78
N ALA A 250 -15.13 -20.86 -0.54
CA ALA A 250 -16.43 -21.23 0.03
C ALA A 250 -16.79 -20.39 1.27
N GLY A 251 -16.11 -19.25 1.46
CA GLY A 251 -16.37 -18.31 2.54
C GLY A 251 -16.04 -18.88 3.93
N VAL A 252 -16.84 -18.48 4.92
CA VAL A 252 -16.66 -18.82 6.33
C VAL A 252 -17.63 -19.92 6.77
N TRP A 253 -17.10 -20.93 7.45
CA TRP A 253 -17.81 -22.06 8.02
C TRP A 253 -17.65 -22.09 9.53
N ARG A 254 -18.64 -22.61 10.26
CA ARG A 254 -18.58 -22.75 11.72
C ARG A 254 -18.98 -24.15 12.19
N SER A 255 -18.43 -24.56 13.33
CA SER A 255 -18.77 -25.81 14.01
C SER A 255 -18.72 -25.63 15.53
N ALA A 256 -19.64 -26.27 16.24
CA ALA A 256 -19.64 -26.27 17.71
C ALA A 256 -18.72 -27.35 18.31
N ASP A 257 -18.43 -28.40 17.55
CA ASP A 257 -17.72 -29.60 18.03
C ASP A 257 -16.59 -30.06 17.08
N GLY A 258 -16.39 -29.35 15.97
CA GLY A 258 -15.42 -29.68 14.93
C GLY A 258 -15.86 -30.78 13.96
N THR A 259 -17.00 -31.44 14.21
CA THR A 259 -17.51 -32.55 13.39
C THR A 259 -18.71 -32.18 12.53
N GLY A 260 -19.58 -31.30 13.02
CA GLY A 260 -20.69 -30.74 12.26
C GLY A 260 -20.37 -29.32 11.77
N TRP A 261 -20.04 -29.14 10.49
CA TRP A 261 -19.76 -27.84 9.90
C TRP A 261 -20.96 -27.28 9.15
N CYS A 262 -21.25 -25.99 9.35
CA CYS A 262 -22.31 -25.27 8.67
C CYS A 262 -21.78 -24.00 8.02
N GLU A 263 -22.26 -23.70 6.81
CA GLU A 263 -22.01 -22.41 6.15
C GLU A 263 -22.64 -21.29 6.99
N THR A 264 -21.94 -20.15 7.08
CA THR A 264 -22.42 -18.97 7.80
C THR A 264 -23.23 -18.06 6.88
N ALA A 265 -24.10 -17.22 7.46
CA ALA A 265 -24.87 -16.28 6.66
C ALA A 265 -23.95 -15.24 6.01
N ARG A 266 -24.08 -15.06 4.69
CA ARG A 266 -23.28 -14.10 3.92
C ARG A 266 -23.65 -12.67 4.30
N PRO A 267 -22.67 -11.73 4.33
CA PRO A 267 -22.97 -10.32 4.48
C PRO A 267 -23.88 -9.80 3.36
N SER A 268 -24.73 -8.83 3.69
CA SER A 268 -25.53 -8.13 2.68
C SER A 268 -24.61 -7.44 1.67
N GLY A 269 -24.89 -7.63 0.37
CA GLY A 269 -24.10 -7.04 -0.72
C GLY A 269 -22.96 -7.93 -1.25
N VAL A 270 -22.70 -9.09 -0.63
CA VAL A 270 -21.73 -10.08 -1.12
C VAL A 270 -22.47 -11.15 -1.93
N ALA A 271 -22.26 -11.18 -3.24
CA ALA A 271 -22.97 -12.10 -4.14
C ALA A 271 -22.44 -13.54 -4.03
N GLU A 272 -21.13 -13.71 -4.02
CA GLU A 272 -20.45 -15.03 -4.03
C GLU A 272 -19.49 -15.18 -2.85
N PRO A 273 -19.27 -16.42 -2.37
CA PRO A 273 -18.34 -16.66 -1.28
C PRO A 273 -16.89 -16.44 -1.76
N GLY A 274 -16.24 -15.42 -1.21
CA GLY A 274 -14.86 -15.09 -1.52
C GLY A 274 -13.83 -15.97 -0.79
N THR A 275 -12.56 -15.71 -1.07
CA THR A 275 -11.45 -16.30 -0.31
C THR A 275 -11.31 -15.59 1.03
N VAL A 276 -11.25 -16.36 2.11
CA VAL A 276 -10.89 -15.88 3.44
C VAL A 276 -9.39 -16.07 3.61
N HIS A 277 -8.62 -15.02 3.85
CA HIS A 277 -7.17 -15.10 4.01
C HIS A 277 -6.76 -15.24 5.48
N CYS A 278 -7.47 -14.58 6.40
CA CYS A 278 -7.18 -14.67 7.82
C CYS A 278 -8.45 -14.64 8.67
N LEU A 279 -8.37 -15.22 9.87
CA LEU A 279 -9.38 -15.13 10.90
C LEU A 279 -8.73 -14.69 12.22
N LEU A 280 -9.42 -13.85 12.97
CA LEU A 280 -9.01 -13.40 14.30
C LEU A 280 -10.23 -13.40 15.23
N ALA A 281 -10.16 -14.11 16.34
CA ALA A 281 -11.16 -14.04 17.41
C ALA A 281 -10.61 -13.17 18.53
N ASP A 282 -11.39 -12.16 18.93
CA ASP A 282 -11.07 -11.25 20.03
C ASP A 282 -12.31 -11.06 20.91
N GLY A 283 -12.30 -11.72 22.07
CA GLY A 283 -13.46 -11.78 22.96
C GLY A 283 -14.71 -12.30 22.24
N ALA A 284 -15.75 -11.47 22.19
CA ALA A 284 -17.02 -11.79 21.55
C ALA A 284 -17.08 -11.46 20.05
N THR A 285 -16.02 -10.84 19.50
CA THR A 285 -15.95 -10.41 18.12
C THR A 285 -15.02 -11.32 17.32
N THR A 286 -15.44 -11.71 16.13
CA THR A 286 -14.59 -12.45 15.18
C THR A 286 -14.47 -11.65 13.90
N TYR A 287 -13.24 -11.54 13.39
CA TYR A 287 -12.90 -10.85 12.17
C TYR A 287 -12.46 -11.85 11.10
N ALA A 288 -12.85 -11.58 9.86
CA ALA A 288 -12.41 -12.32 8.69
C ALA A 288 -11.82 -11.34 7.67
N GLY A 289 -10.56 -11.51 7.35
CA GLY A 289 -9.94 -10.82 6.22
C GLY A 289 -10.23 -11.60 4.96
N THR A 290 -10.89 -10.98 3.99
CA THR A 290 -11.28 -11.59 2.72
C THR A 290 -10.69 -10.83 1.55
N ASP A 291 -10.78 -11.41 0.35
CA ASP A 291 -10.49 -10.79 -0.96
C ASP A 291 -11.22 -9.47 -1.23
N THR A 292 -12.24 -9.19 -0.43
CA THR A 292 -13.24 -8.14 -0.56
C THR A 292 -13.23 -7.20 0.65
N GLY A 293 -12.20 -7.27 1.50
CA GLY A 293 -12.02 -6.43 2.67
C GLY A 293 -12.20 -7.16 4.01
N LEU A 294 -12.51 -6.39 5.05
CA LEU A 294 -12.71 -6.93 6.40
C LEU A 294 -14.19 -7.24 6.63
N GLN A 295 -14.50 -8.43 7.11
CA GLN A 295 -15.81 -8.82 7.62
C GLN A 295 -15.75 -9.01 9.13
N VAL A 296 -16.82 -8.65 9.84
CA VAL A 296 -16.93 -8.76 11.29
C VAL A 296 -18.22 -9.48 11.71
N SER A 297 -18.08 -10.39 12.67
CA SER A 297 -19.16 -11.07 13.37
C SER A 297 -19.11 -10.72 14.85
N ARG A 298 -20.28 -10.46 15.44
CA ARG A 298 -20.46 -10.20 16.88
C ARG A 298 -21.42 -11.20 17.54
N ASP A 299 -21.73 -12.28 16.84
CA ASP A 299 -22.75 -13.26 17.20
C ASP A 299 -22.20 -14.69 17.11
N ASP A 300 -20.91 -14.86 17.44
CA ASP A 300 -20.21 -16.15 17.45
C ASP A 300 -20.15 -16.81 16.07
N GLY A 301 -19.80 -15.99 15.06
CA GLY A 301 -19.60 -16.41 13.68
C GLY A 301 -20.88 -16.79 12.93
N ARG A 302 -22.08 -16.47 13.47
CA ARG A 302 -23.35 -16.83 12.82
C ARG A 302 -23.67 -15.93 11.65
N SER A 303 -23.42 -14.63 11.79
CA SER A 303 -23.60 -13.63 10.75
C SER A 303 -22.41 -12.66 10.68
N TRP A 304 -22.19 -12.13 9.48
CA TRP A 304 -21.04 -11.30 9.15
C TRP A 304 -21.50 -9.98 8.50
N SER A 305 -20.76 -8.92 8.74
CA SER A 305 -20.97 -7.59 8.14
C SER A 305 -19.66 -7.03 7.60
N VAL A 306 -19.70 -6.36 6.44
CA VAL A 306 -18.51 -5.76 5.82
C VAL A 306 -18.14 -4.46 6.55
N VAL A 307 -16.85 -4.27 6.81
CA VAL A 307 -16.26 -3.05 7.34
C VAL A 307 -15.56 -2.33 6.19
N GLY A 308 -16.04 -1.13 5.83
CA GLY A 308 -15.60 -0.39 4.64
C GLY A 308 -14.20 0.23 4.76
N VAL A 309 -13.16 -0.56 4.52
CA VAL A 309 -11.79 -0.06 4.30
C VAL A 309 -11.50 -0.16 2.80
N PRO A 310 -11.48 0.95 2.04
CA PRO A 310 -11.21 0.88 0.61
C PRO A 310 -9.74 0.52 0.33
N SER A 311 -9.49 -0.11 -0.82
CA SER A 311 -8.15 -0.45 -1.30
C SER A 311 -7.28 0.78 -1.46
N THR A 312 -6.02 0.70 -1.01
CA THR A 312 -5.05 1.79 -1.13
C THR A 312 -3.73 1.41 -1.81
N ALA A 313 -3.64 0.16 -2.28
CA ALA A 313 -2.40 -0.47 -2.74
C ALA A 313 -1.74 0.19 -3.97
N ASP A 314 -2.53 0.87 -4.81
CA ASP A 314 -2.03 1.51 -6.04
C ASP A 314 -2.45 2.97 -6.19
N LEU A 315 -2.76 3.63 -5.07
CA LEU A 315 -3.00 5.07 -5.09
C LEU A 315 -1.69 5.80 -5.41
N ASP A 316 -1.65 6.45 -6.57
CA ASP A 316 -0.48 7.14 -7.12
C ASP A 316 -0.77 8.59 -7.52
N ARG A 317 -2.02 9.03 -7.33
CA ARG A 317 -2.47 10.40 -7.61
C ARG A 317 -3.18 11.01 -6.41
N LEU A 318 -2.85 12.25 -6.12
CA LEU A 318 -3.48 13.07 -5.10
C LEU A 318 -3.87 14.43 -5.69
N LEU A 319 -5.12 14.82 -5.53
CA LEU A 319 -5.63 16.09 -6.00
C LEU A 319 -6.71 16.64 -5.05
N TRP A 320 -7.11 17.89 -5.26
CA TRP A 320 -8.23 18.49 -4.58
C TRP A 320 -9.47 18.47 -5.47
N TRP A 321 -10.59 17.98 -4.94
CA TRP A 321 -11.88 18.01 -5.62
C TRP A 321 -13.02 18.23 -4.61
N ASP A 322 -13.97 19.12 -4.94
CA ASP A 322 -15.11 19.44 -4.07
C ASP A 322 -14.69 19.82 -2.63
N GLY A 323 -13.61 20.59 -2.54
CA GLY A 323 -13.10 21.08 -1.27
C GLY A 323 -12.41 20.02 -0.38
N ARG A 324 -12.24 18.78 -0.86
CA ARG A 324 -11.64 17.66 -0.12
C ARG A 324 -10.49 17.03 -0.93
N PRO A 325 -9.52 16.37 -0.27
CA PRO A 325 -8.52 15.59 -0.98
C PRO A 325 -9.19 14.37 -1.61
N LEU A 326 -8.78 14.06 -2.83
CA LEU A 326 -9.17 12.89 -3.59
C LEU A 326 -7.90 12.12 -3.94
N LEU A 327 -7.90 10.86 -3.57
CA LEU A 327 -6.86 9.90 -3.90
C LEU A 327 -7.36 9.04 -5.04
N ALA A 328 -6.49 8.78 -6.01
CA ALA A 328 -6.83 7.91 -7.12
C ALA A 328 -5.68 6.95 -7.43
N GLY A 329 -6.06 5.78 -7.94
CA GLY A 329 -5.14 4.73 -8.36
C GLY A 329 -5.73 3.94 -9.54
N PRO A 330 -4.89 3.33 -10.40
CA PRO A 330 -5.34 2.65 -11.61
C PRO A 330 -6.39 1.56 -11.36
N ARG A 331 -6.31 0.86 -10.22
CA ARG A 331 -7.23 -0.24 -9.85
C ARG A 331 -8.00 0.04 -8.57
N SER A 332 -7.48 0.83 -7.64
CA SER A 332 -8.23 1.20 -6.41
C SER A 332 -9.33 2.24 -6.68
N GLY A 333 -9.41 2.78 -7.90
CA GLY A 333 -10.42 3.76 -8.29
C GLY A 333 -10.14 5.11 -7.64
N MET A 334 -11.18 5.73 -7.07
CA MET A 334 -11.08 7.05 -6.44
C MET A 334 -11.70 7.05 -5.05
N VAL A 335 -10.93 7.47 -4.06
CA VAL A 335 -11.31 7.49 -2.65
C VAL A 335 -11.05 8.85 -2.03
N ARG A 336 -11.92 9.29 -1.12
CA ARG A 336 -11.75 10.55 -0.39
C ARG A 336 -12.24 10.42 1.05
N PRO A 337 -11.83 11.33 1.96
CA PRO A 337 -12.39 11.38 3.30
C PRO A 337 -13.91 11.60 3.24
N ALA A 338 -14.63 10.83 4.06
CA ALA A 338 -16.06 10.99 4.23
C ALA A 338 -16.39 12.38 4.80
N ALA A 339 -17.58 12.89 4.49
CA ALA A 339 -18.04 14.17 5.05
C ALA A 339 -18.32 14.09 6.57
N ALA A 340 -18.55 12.88 7.09
CA ALA A 340 -18.70 12.58 8.51
C ALA A 340 -17.32 12.48 9.20
N PRO A 341 -17.23 12.70 10.53
CA PRO A 341 -15.94 12.89 11.23
C PRO A 341 -15.00 11.68 11.25
N THR A 342 -15.42 10.51 10.75
CA THR A 342 -14.59 9.31 10.62
C THR A 342 -15.00 8.51 9.39
N GLY A 343 -14.05 8.18 8.51
CA GLY A 343 -14.23 7.21 7.43
C GLY A 343 -13.75 7.69 6.06
N TRP A 344 -13.74 6.76 5.11
CA TRP A 344 -13.44 6.98 3.70
C TRP A 344 -14.67 6.67 2.85
N GLU A 345 -14.83 7.39 1.75
CA GLU A 345 -15.85 7.12 0.74
C GLU A 345 -15.20 6.93 -0.63
N THR A 346 -15.67 5.91 -1.36
CA THR A 346 -15.26 5.63 -2.73
C THR A 346 -16.25 6.27 -3.69
N LEU A 347 -15.77 6.90 -4.76
CA LEU A 347 -16.63 7.35 -5.84
C LEU A 347 -17.10 6.13 -6.64
N ALA A 348 -18.41 5.99 -6.80
CA ALA A 348 -18.97 4.91 -7.61
C ALA A 348 -18.71 5.11 -9.11
N ASN A 349 -18.71 3.99 -9.85
CA ASN A 349 -18.70 3.90 -11.32
C ASN A 349 -17.54 4.64 -12.00
N VAL A 350 -16.39 4.71 -11.33
CA VAL A 350 -15.18 5.33 -11.90
C VAL A 350 -14.73 4.53 -13.14
N PRO A 351 -14.33 5.19 -14.23
CA PRO A 351 -13.71 4.52 -15.38
C PRO A 351 -12.54 3.62 -14.96
N PHE A 352 -12.54 2.37 -15.43
CA PHE A 352 -11.60 1.34 -14.98
C PHE A 352 -10.91 0.60 -16.13
N PRO A 353 -9.60 0.32 -16.04
CA PRO A 353 -8.65 0.94 -15.10
C PRO A 353 -8.56 2.45 -15.34
N LEU A 354 -8.22 3.18 -14.28
CA LEU A 354 -8.02 4.62 -14.38
C LEU A 354 -6.70 4.91 -15.11
N VAL A 355 -6.80 5.60 -16.24
CA VAL A 355 -5.67 5.95 -17.12
C VAL A 355 -5.27 7.42 -16.96
N GLY A 356 -6.24 8.31 -16.80
CA GLY A 356 -6.01 9.74 -16.68
C GLY A 356 -7.06 10.43 -15.82
N LEU A 357 -6.64 11.54 -15.20
CA LEU A 357 -7.44 12.29 -14.25
C LEU A 357 -7.15 13.79 -14.36
N GLY A 358 -8.18 14.61 -14.23
CA GLY A 358 -8.04 16.06 -14.19
C GLY A 358 -9.30 16.74 -13.65
N VAL A 359 -9.14 17.98 -13.16
CA VAL A 359 -10.27 18.81 -12.71
C VAL A 359 -10.41 19.99 -13.66
N ALA A 360 -11.61 20.15 -14.20
CA ALA A 360 -11.97 21.28 -15.04
C ALA A 360 -12.28 22.53 -14.18
N PRO A 361 -12.17 23.75 -14.74
CA PRO A 361 -12.36 25.00 -13.99
C PRO A 361 -13.77 25.20 -13.44
N ASP A 362 -14.76 24.50 -14.02
CA ASP A 362 -16.15 24.48 -13.55
C ASP A 362 -16.38 23.54 -12.35
N GLY A 363 -15.32 22.89 -11.84
CA GLY A 363 -15.35 21.98 -10.71
C GLY A 363 -15.66 20.52 -11.07
N ALA A 364 -15.79 20.20 -12.35
CA ALA A 364 -15.99 18.82 -12.76
C ALA A 364 -14.69 18.01 -12.72
N LEU A 365 -14.82 16.77 -12.28
CA LEU A 365 -13.78 15.75 -12.38
C LEU A 365 -13.88 15.05 -13.73
N LEU A 366 -12.76 14.88 -14.40
CA LEU A 366 -12.64 14.09 -15.62
C LEU A 366 -11.77 12.86 -15.35
N ALA A 367 -12.26 11.69 -15.74
CA ALA A 367 -11.59 10.41 -15.57
C ALA A 367 -11.59 9.64 -16.89
N SER A 368 -10.44 9.08 -17.23
CA SER A 368 -10.26 8.29 -18.45
C SER A 368 -10.00 6.83 -18.11
N GLY A 369 -10.59 5.93 -18.90
CA GLY A 369 -10.28 4.50 -18.93
C GLY A 369 -10.30 3.97 -20.37
N PRO A 370 -10.22 2.65 -20.58
CA PRO A 370 -10.25 2.05 -21.93
C PRO A 370 -11.52 2.35 -22.73
N ASP A 371 -12.63 2.62 -22.03
CA ASP A 371 -13.92 2.92 -22.65
C ASP A 371 -14.07 4.40 -23.04
N GLY A 372 -13.11 5.25 -22.65
CA GLY A 372 -13.07 6.66 -23.01
C GLY A 372 -12.92 7.61 -21.82
N LEU A 373 -13.22 8.89 -22.07
CA LEU A 373 -13.16 9.99 -21.12
C LEU A 373 -14.57 10.32 -20.63
N SER A 374 -14.72 10.35 -19.32
CA SER A 374 -15.98 10.65 -18.64
C SER A 374 -15.82 11.84 -17.70
N ARG A 375 -16.90 12.59 -17.52
CA ARG A 375 -16.98 13.79 -16.67
C ARG A 375 -18.02 13.61 -15.58
N ARG A 376 -17.74 14.14 -14.39
CA ARG A 376 -18.65 14.14 -13.23
C ARG A 376 -18.48 15.38 -12.37
N THR A 377 -19.57 16.06 -12.05
CA THR A 377 -19.60 17.12 -11.03
C THR A 377 -19.94 16.56 -9.64
N PRO A 378 -19.68 17.30 -8.55
CA PRO A 378 -20.04 16.86 -7.21
C PRO A 378 -21.55 16.62 -7.01
N ALA A 379 -22.39 17.28 -7.83
CA ALA A 379 -23.84 17.15 -7.79
C ALA A 379 -24.36 15.95 -8.60
N ASP A 380 -23.53 15.37 -9.47
CA ASP A 380 -23.96 14.29 -10.36
C ASP A 380 -24.00 12.94 -9.63
N ALA A 381 -25.08 12.20 -9.89
CA ALA A 381 -25.25 10.84 -9.39
C ALA A 381 -24.27 9.86 -10.04
N ASP A 382 -23.89 10.10 -11.31
CA ASP A 382 -23.05 9.21 -12.10
C ASP A 382 -22.17 9.96 -13.11
N TRP A 383 -21.27 9.23 -13.78
CA TRP A 383 -20.38 9.74 -14.81
C TRP A 383 -21.09 9.90 -16.16
N THR A 384 -20.76 10.97 -16.88
CA THR A 384 -21.24 11.23 -18.24
C THR A 384 -20.09 11.07 -19.23
N PRO A 385 -20.18 10.20 -20.24
CA PRO A 385 -19.14 10.08 -21.27
C PRO A 385 -19.06 11.37 -22.11
N VAL A 386 -17.84 11.86 -22.34
CA VAL A 386 -17.56 13.08 -23.12
C VAL A 386 -16.64 12.82 -24.32
N ALA A 387 -15.92 11.70 -24.33
CA ALA A 387 -15.26 11.13 -25.50
C ALA A 387 -15.23 9.60 -25.39
N GLU A 388 -15.71 8.88 -26.39
CA GLU A 388 -15.87 7.42 -26.33
C GLU A 388 -14.70 6.65 -26.93
N GLY A 389 -14.50 5.43 -26.45
CA GLY A 389 -13.53 4.47 -26.98
C GLY A 389 -12.08 4.91 -26.82
N SER A 390 -11.21 4.37 -27.67
CA SER A 390 -9.76 4.61 -27.61
C SER A 390 -9.37 6.08 -27.79
N THR A 391 -10.18 6.88 -28.48
CA THR A 391 -9.96 8.33 -28.60
C THR A 391 -10.03 9.01 -27.23
N GLY A 392 -10.90 8.53 -26.33
CA GLY A 392 -11.03 9.04 -24.96
C GLY A 392 -10.08 8.42 -23.94
N GLU A 393 -9.22 7.45 -24.33
CA GLU A 393 -8.18 6.86 -23.46
C GLU A 393 -6.99 7.84 -23.34
N VAL A 394 -7.13 8.84 -22.47
CA VAL A 394 -6.17 9.93 -22.28
C VAL A 394 -5.41 9.78 -20.97
N GLY A 395 -4.09 9.98 -21.01
CA GLY A 395 -3.21 9.85 -19.84
C GLY A 395 -2.86 11.17 -19.16
N ARG A 396 -3.10 12.30 -19.82
CA ARG A 396 -2.82 13.66 -19.29
C ARG A 396 -3.93 14.61 -19.70
N LEU A 397 -4.34 15.49 -18.79
CA LEU A 397 -5.30 16.56 -19.04
C LEU A 397 -4.80 17.87 -18.42
N ALA A 398 -5.02 18.99 -19.09
CA ALA A 398 -4.72 20.30 -18.58
C ALA A 398 -5.76 21.32 -19.01
N PHE A 399 -6.25 22.13 -18.07
CA PHE A 399 -7.23 23.18 -18.32
C PHE A 399 -6.66 24.56 -17.98
N ALA A 400 -6.97 25.54 -18.83
CA ALA A 400 -6.83 26.96 -18.53
C ALA A 400 -8.03 27.42 -17.70
N ALA A 401 -7.86 28.49 -16.93
CA ALA A 401 -8.91 29.04 -16.08
C ALA A 401 -10.16 29.51 -16.84
N ASP A 402 -10.05 29.79 -18.14
CA ASP A 402 -11.15 30.21 -19.01
C ASP A 402 -11.97 29.04 -19.61
N GLY A 403 -11.63 27.80 -19.27
CA GLY A 403 -12.33 26.60 -19.71
C GLY A 403 -11.73 25.92 -20.94
N ARG A 404 -10.67 26.48 -21.56
CA ARG A 404 -9.94 25.76 -22.60
C ARG A 404 -9.17 24.58 -22.02
N GLY A 405 -9.26 23.42 -22.66
CA GLY A 405 -8.67 22.18 -22.17
C GLY A 405 -7.93 21.43 -23.25
N TRP A 406 -6.85 20.76 -22.88
CA TRP A 406 -6.13 19.82 -23.72
C TRP A 406 -6.02 18.47 -23.01
N ALA A 407 -6.16 17.38 -23.75
CA ALA A 407 -5.92 16.04 -23.26
C ALA A 407 -5.06 15.24 -24.25
N ALA A 408 -4.14 14.44 -23.71
CA ALA A 408 -3.21 13.65 -24.51
C ALA A 408 -3.58 12.16 -24.43
N PRO A 409 -3.72 11.47 -25.58
CA PRO A 409 -3.88 10.03 -25.61
C PRO A 409 -2.77 9.33 -24.84
N ALA A 410 -3.10 8.23 -24.16
CA ALA A 410 -2.14 7.53 -23.31
C ALA A 410 -1.00 6.85 -24.07
N ARG A 411 -1.16 6.58 -25.38
CA ARG A 411 -0.31 5.68 -26.16
C ARG A 411 0.44 6.34 -27.33
N HIS A 412 0.05 7.54 -27.74
CA HIS A 412 0.62 8.24 -28.89
C HIS A 412 0.49 9.76 -28.75
N GLY A 413 1.35 10.53 -29.44
CA GLY A 413 1.43 11.99 -29.33
C GLY A 413 1.16 12.73 -30.65
N ASP A 414 0.67 12.04 -31.67
CA ASP A 414 0.36 12.57 -33.01
C ASP A 414 -1.00 13.28 -33.06
N THR A 415 -1.84 13.05 -32.05
CA THR A 415 -3.14 13.69 -31.87
C THR A 415 -3.30 14.12 -30.42
N LEU A 416 -3.82 15.33 -30.21
CA LEU A 416 -4.32 15.80 -28.92
C LEU A 416 -5.81 16.06 -29.02
N LEU A 417 -6.53 15.93 -27.90
CA LEU A 417 -7.91 16.39 -27.80
C LEU A 417 -7.93 17.82 -27.27
N HIS A 418 -8.74 18.67 -27.90
CA HIS A 418 -8.98 20.05 -27.48
C HIS A 418 -10.44 20.25 -27.10
N SER A 419 -10.66 20.90 -25.95
CA SER A 419 -11.96 21.36 -25.48
C SER A 419 -11.95 22.88 -25.33
N SER A 420 -13.07 23.52 -25.68
CA SER A 420 -13.29 24.96 -25.48
C SER A 420 -14.36 25.27 -24.43
N ASP A 421 -14.84 24.25 -23.72
CA ASP A 421 -16.03 24.31 -22.89
C ASP A 421 -15.86 23.55 -21.57
N SER A 422 -14.67 23.58 -20.96
CA SER A 422 -14.38 22.88 -19.69
C SER A 422 -14.59 21.37 -19.75
N GLY A 423 -14.28 20.77 -20.91
CA GLY A 423 -14.27 19.33 -21.10
C GLY A 423 -15.64 18.71 -21.34
N HIS A 424 -16.66 19.51 -21.70
CA HIS A 424 -17.96 18.97 -22.12
C HIS A 424 -17.89 18.37 -23.52
N THR A 425 -17.14 18.99 -24.42
CA THR A 425 -16.88 18.49 -25.77
C THR A 425 -15.40 18.49 -26.11
N TRP A 426 -14.99 17.51 -26.91
CA TRP A 426 -13.60 17.28 -27.31
C TRP A 426 -13.47 17.14 -28.82
N GLN A 427 -12.43 17.72 -29.39
CA GLN A 427 -12.09 17.66 -30.81
C GLN A 427 -10.64 17.24 -30.98
N GLU A 428 -10.40 16.26 -31.84
CA GLU A 428 -9.04 15.85 -32.22
C GLU A 428 -8.31 16.96 -32.98
N ARG A 429 -7.04 17.16 -32.64
CA ARG A 429 -6.14 18.11 -33.28
C ARG A 429 -4.80 17.40 -33.56
N PRO A 430 -4.26 17.50 -34.78
CA PRO A 430 -2.94 16.99 -35.09
C PRO A 430 -1.89 17.67 -34.21
N ALA A 431 -0.92 16.88 -33.73
CA ALA A 431 0.18 17.35 -32.92
C ALA A 431 1.52 16.88 -33.50
N PRO A 432 2.58 17.70 -33.39
CA PRO A 432 3.85 17.42 -34.07
C PRO A 432 4.76 16.43 -33.33
N PHE A 433 4.25 15.74 -32.28
CA PHE A 433 5.10 14.97 -31.37
C PHE A 433 5.33 13.51 -31.82
N GLY A 434 4.68 13.07 -32.90
CA GLY A 434 4.83 11.73 -33.44
C GLY A 434 4.24 10.64 -32.53
N THR A 435 4.82 9.45 -32.55
CA THR A 435 4.27 8.28 -31.84
C THR A 435 4.64 8.22 -30.35
N PHE A 436 5.33 9.22 -29.81
CA PHE A 436 5.78 9.21 -28.42
C PHE A 436 4.65 9.69 -27.48
N PRO A 437 4.36 8.97 -26.39
CA PRO A 437 3.37 9.44 -25.41
C PRO A 437 3.88 10.71 -24.70
N LEU A 438 2.93 11.54 -24.27
CA LEU A 438 3.22 12.73 -23.49
C LEU A 438 3.46 12.36 -22.02
N THR A 439 4.59 12.81 -21.48
CA THR A 439 4.89 12.68 -20.05
C THR A 439 4.38 13.89 -19.26
N ALA A 440 4.30 15.06 -19.90
CA ALA A 440 3.72 16.28 -19.33
C ALA A 440 2.86 17.05 -20.33
N LEU A 441 1.83 17.69 -19.80
CA LEU A 441 0.96 18.66 -20.47
C LEU A 441 0.51 19.66 -19.41
N GLY A 442 0.77 20.94 -19.60
CA GLY A 442 0.42 21.95 -18.59
C GLY A 442 0.33 23.35 -19.16
N TRP A 443 -0.53 24.17 -18.57
CA TRP A 443 -0.61 25.60 -18.85
C TRP A 443 0.39 26.36 -17.97
N ILE A 444 1.16 27.25 -18.58
CA ILE A 444 2.21 28.04 -17.91
C ILE A 444 1.94 29.55 -17.92
N GLY A 445 1.00 30.01 -18.75
CA GLY A 445 0.57 31.40 -18.87
C GLY A 445 -0.65 31.50 -19.78
N GLY A 446 -1.30 32.67 -19.86
CA GLY A 446 -2.62 32.86 -20.49
C GLY A 446 -2.90 32.03 -21.76
N ASP A 447 -2.03 32.14 -22.77
CA ASP A 447 -2.06 31.31 -23.99
C ASP A 447 -0.86 30.37 -24.12
N GLU A 448 -0.02 30.29 -23.08
CA GLU A 448 1.22 29.51 -23.09
C GLU A 448 1.03 28.11 -22.50
N LEU A 449 1.40 27.09 -23.28
CA LEU A 449 1.43 25.69 -22.85
C LEU A 449 2.83 25.10 -22.96
N VAL A 450 3.07 24.10 -22.13
CA VAL A 450 4.23 23.22 -22.19
C VAL A 450 3.76 21.78 -22.37
N VAL A 451 4.44 21.08 -23.28
CA VAL A 451 4.33 19.64 -23.48
C VAL A 451 5.71 19.03 -23.39
N ALA A 452 5.79 17.83 -22.82
CA ALA A 452 6.99 17.02 -22.90
C ALA A 452 6.68 15.60 -23.37
N THR A 453 7.54 15.06 -24.23
CA THR A 453 7.52 13.66 -24.66
C THR A 453 8.72 12.90 -24.12
N PHE A 454 8.61 11.58 -24.06
CA PHE A 454 9.71 10.70 -23.66
C PHE A 454 9.96 9.59 -24.69
N ASP A 455 11.19 9.50 -25.19
CA ASP A 455 11.66 8.39 -26.02
C ASP A 455 12.42 7.38 -25.16
N HIS A 456 11.74 6.28 -24.80
CA HIS A 456 12.32 5.17 -24.02
C HIS A 456 13.56 4.53 -24.67
N ARG A 457 13.73 4.62 -26.00
CA ARG A 457 14.88 4.00 -26.68
C ARG A 457 16.15 4.83 -26.53
N ARG A 458 15.99 6.13 -26.31
CA ARG A 458 17.08 7.10 -26.18
C ARG A 458 17.20 7.67 -24.77
N ASN A 459 16.27 7.34 -23.88
CA ASN A 459 16.12 8.00 -22.58
C ASN A 459 16.09 9.53 -22.74
N LEU A 460 15.28 10.02 -23.69
CA LEU A 460 15.30 11.42 -24.10
C LEU A 460 13.95 12.08 -23.83
N VAL A 461 13.96 13.12 -23.00
CA VAL A 461 12.85 14.05 -22.84
C VAL A 461 12.99 15.16 -23.88
N THR A 462 11.89 15.48 -24.59
CA THR A 462 11.82 16.65 -25.48
C THR A 462 10.71 17.58 -25.03
N VAL A 463 11.02 18.86 -24.85
CA VAL A 463 10.09 19.88 -24.35
C VAL A 463 9.69 20.81 -25.48
N PHE A 464 8.39 21.05 -25.60
CA PHE A 464 7.78 21.94 -26.58
C PHE A 464 6.93 22.98 -25.86
N ASP A 465 7.01 24.21 -26.36
CA ASP A 465 6.14 25.29 -25.93
C ASP A 465 5.16 25.65 -27.03
N SER A 466 3.98 26.08 -26.62
CA SER A 466 3.03 26.78 -27.48
C SER A 466 2.75 28.15 -26.88
N ALA A 467 2.73 29.20 -27.70
CA ALA A 467 2.40 30.56 -27.27
C ALA A 467 1.00 31.02 -27.74
N ASP A 468 0.27 30.14 -28.42
CA ASP A 468 -0.99 30.46 -29.09
C ASP A 468 -2.14 29.50 -28.71
N GLY A 469 -2.06 28.95 -27.49
CA GLY A 469 -3.08 28.06 -26.93
C GLY A 469 -3.05 26.65 -27.52
N GLY A 470 -1.90 26.18 -28.00
CA GLY A 470 -1.69 24.82 -28.50
C GLY A 470 -1.87 24.67 -30.01
N ARG A 471 -1.95 25.77 -30.77
CA ARG A 471 -2.13 25.72 -32.23
C ARG A 471 -0.81 25.51 -32.95
N THR A 472 0.27 26.08 -32.44
CA THR A 472 1.64 25.87 -32.91
C THR A 472 2.55 25.48 -31.75
N TRP A 473 3.58 24.68 -32.07
CA TRP A 473 4.51 24.14 -31.08
C TRP A 473 5.95 24.38 -31.53
N LEU A 474 6.78 24.86 -30.62
CA LEU A 474 8.20 25.09 -30.82
C LEU A 474 9.00 24.25 -29.82
N GLN A 475 9.89 23.40 -30.32
CA GLN A 475 10.82 22.66 -29.47
C GLN A 475 11.77 23.63 -28.78
N GLN A 476 11.83 23.58 -27.45
CA GLN A 476 12.70 24.45 -26.65
C GLN A 476 14.00 23.75 -26.28
N LEU A 477 13.88 22.55 -25.71
CA LEU A 477 15.03 21.83 -25.19
C LEU A 477 14.84 20.32 -25.24
N THR A 478 15.97 19.62 -25.12
CA THR A 478 16.04 18.17 -24.98
C THR A 478 16.91 17.81 -23.78
N ALA A 479 16.56 16.72 -23.09
CA ALA A 479 17.30 16.25 -21.93
C ALA A 479 17.43 14.73 -21.93
N GLU A 480 18.66 14.21 -21.89
CA GLU A 480 18.92 12.77 -21.73
C GLU A 480 18.82 12.39 -20.25
N THR A 481 17.83 11.58 -19.90
CA THR A 481 17.52 11.19 -18.52
C THR A 481 16.84 9.82 -18.47
N ALA A 482 17.23 8.98 -17.51
CA ALA A 482 16.55 7.73 -17.23
C ALA A 482 15.16 7.91 -16.57
N TRP A 483 14.83 9.14 -16.17
CA TRP A 483 13.60 9.50 -15.49
C TRP A 483 12.60 10.08 -16.49
N PRO A 484 11.51 9.36 -16.82
CA PRO A 484 10.56 9.79 -17.84
C PRO A 484 9.63 10.90 -17.35
N GLU A 485 9.42 11.03 -16.04
CA GLU A 485 8.44 11.96 -15.48
C GLU A 485 8.91 13.41 -15.57
N VAL A 486 7.98 14.25 -16.02
CA VAL A 486 8.14 15.69 -16.15
C VAL A 486 6.94 16.32 -15.45
N HIS A 487 7.20 17.29 -14.58
CA HIS A 487 6.16 18.00 -13.86
C HIS A 487 6.14 19.46 -14.29
N VAL A 488 4.95 20.03 -14.44
CA VAL A 488 4.73 21.44 -14.74
C VAL A 488 3.97 22.04 -13.58
N ALA A 489 4.51 23.11 -13.00
CA ALA A 489 3.88 23.83 -11.90
C ALA A 489 4.09 25.34 -12.04
N ARG A 490 3.52 26.11 -11.12
CA ARG A 490 3.80 27.54 -10.98
C ARG A 490 4.34 27.82 -9.58
N ALA A 491 5.40 28.60 -9.49
CA ALA A 491 5.99 28.96 -8.21
C ALA A 491 5.29 30.18 -7.62
N GLY A 492 4.37 30.00 -6.67
CA GLY A 492 3.57 31.12 -6.16
C GLY A 492 2.38 31.47 -7.05
N THR A 493 1.50 32.34 -6.54
CA THR A 493 0.32 32.81 -7.30
C THR A 493 0.68 33.64 -8.52
N GLU A 494 1.76 34.42 -8.45
CA GLU A 494 2.20 35.30 -9.54
C GLU A 494 3.60 34.96 -10.07
N GLY A 495 4.31 34.01 -9.47
CA GLY A 495 5.67 33.70 -9.88
C GLY A 495 5.75 32.87 -11.18
N PRO A 496 6.97 32.55 -11.63
CA PRO A 496 7.21 31.93 -12.92
C PRO A 496 6.66 30.50 -12.99
N ALA A 497 6.41 30.06 -14.21
CA ALA A 497 6.20 28.65 -14.46
C ALA A 497 7.48 27.86 -14.22
N VAL A 498 7.32 26.62 -13.79
CA VAL A 498 8.42 25.75 -13.38
C VAL A 498 8.22 24.37 -13.97
N LEU A 499 9.32 23.81 -14.45
CA LEU A 499 9.40 22.53 -15.13
C LEU A 499 10.45 21.67 -14.45
N SER A 500 10.15 20.41 -14.17
CA SER A 500 11.15 19.44 -13.71
C SER A 500 11.44 18.40 -14.77
N ILE A 501 12.71 18.01 -14.91
CA ILE A 501 13.13 16.94 -15.82
C ILE A 501 14.16 16.07 -15.10
N GLY A 502 13.75 14.86 -14.71
CA GLY A 502 14.56 14.01 -13.83
C GLY A 502 14.95 14.75 -12.55
N ARG A 503 16.24 14.97 -12.32
CA ARG A 503 16.77 15.66 -11.13
C ARG A 503 16.83 17.20 -11.26
N LEU A 504 16.50 17.75 -12.43
CA LEU A 504 16.63 19.17 -12.74
C LEU A 504 15.31 19.90 -12.50
N VAL A 505 15.36 21.08 -11.91
CA VAL A 505 14.21 22.01 -11.83
C VAL A 505 14.57 23.32 -12.54
N LEU A 506 13.67 23.74 -13.42
CA LEU A 506 13.82 24.86 -14.34
C LEU A 506 12.73 25.90 -14.11
N GLY A 507 13.09 27.17 -14.12
CA GLY A 507 12.18 28.31 -14.02
C GLY A 507 12.05 29.01 -15.36
N ARG A 508 10.84 29.48 -15.67
CA ARG A 508 10.59 30.26 -16.87
C ARG A 508 11.21 31.64 -16.75
N GLY A 509 12.14 31.96 -17.65
CA GLY A 509 12.79 33.26 -17.78
C GLY A 509 11.88 34.30 -18.43
N GLY A 510 12.16 35.58 -18.19
CA GLY A 510 11.39 36.70 -18.76
C GLY A 510 11.53 36.86 -20.28
N ASP A 511 12.52 36.21 -20.89
CA ASP A 511 12.75 36.11 -22.33
C ASP A 511 12.00 34.94 -22.98
N GLY A 512 11.23 34.17 -22.19
CA GLY A 512 10.58 32.94 -22.63
C GLY A 512 11.52 31.72 -22.68
N GLY A 513 12.73 31.82 -22.13
CA GLY A 513 13.66 30.71 -21.97
C GLY A 513 13.45 29.92 -20.68
N TRP A 514 14.26 28.87 -20.49
CA TRP A 514 14.30 28.08 -19.25
C TRP A 514 15.64 28.26 -18.53
N ASP A 515 15.58 28.70 -17.28
CA ASP A 515 16.71 28.94 -16.41
C ASP A 515 16.81 27.88 -15.31
N ARG A 516 18.03 27.51 -14.90
CA ARG A 516 18.23 26.48 -13.87
C ARG A 516 17.87 27.05 -12.50
N LEU A 517 16.93 26.40 -11.81
CA LEU A 517 16.60 26.74 -10.42
C LEU A 517 17.28 25.81 -9.41
N ALA A 518 17.40 24.51 -9.72
CA ALA A 518 18.05 23.54 -8.84
C ALA A 518 18.46 22.27 -9.58
N THR A 519 19.40 21.52 -9.00
CA THR A 519 19.70 20.14 -9.38
C THR A 519 19.80 19.29 -8.13
N PHE A 520 18.94 18.27 -8.02
CA PHE A 520 18.84 17.40 -6.86
C PHE A 520 19.73 16.15 -6.99
N GLY A 521 20.00 15.49 -5.86
CA GLY A 521 20.76 14.24 -5.84
C GLY A 521 19.99 13.11 -6.54
N THR A 522 18.68 13.06 -6.37
CA THR A 522 17.77 12.08 -6.98
C THR A 522 16.74 12.73 -7.91
N GLY A 523 16.01 11.91 -8.68
CA GLY A 523 14.95 12.40 -9.55
C GLY A 523 13.79 13.01 -8.76
N VAL A 524 13.19 14.06 -9.32
CA VAL A 524 11.92 14.63 -8.84
C VAL A 524 10.81 13.62 -9.11
N ARG A 525 10.04 13.30 -8.08
CA ARG A 525 8.88 12.37 -8.13
C ARG A 525 7.55 13.10 -8.21
N ALA A 526 7.48 14.27 -7.58
CA ALA A 526 6.29 15.11 -7.60
C ALA A 526 6.67 16.57 -7.33
N MET A 527 5.91 17.50 -7.91
CA MET A 527 6.11 18.93 -7.75
C MET A 527 4.75 19.63 -7.69
N ALA A 528 4.57 20.48 -6.69
CA ALA A 528 3.36 21.28 -6.52
C ALA A 528 3.71 22.75 -6.27
N GLY A 529 2.96 23.65 -6.91
CA GLY A 529 3.03 25.07 -6.60
C GLY A 529 2.40 25.36 -5.25
N THR A 530 3.02 26.20 -4.43
CA THR A 530 2.41 26.74 -3.19
C THR A 530 2.08 28.21 -3.39
N PRO A 531 1.29 28.88 -2.53
CA PRO A 531 1.04 30.31 -2.66
C PRO A 531 2.32 31.17 -2.62
N THR A 532 3.40 30.64 -2.01
CA THR A 532 4.65 31.36 -1.76
C THR A 532 5.81 30.90 -2.63
N GLY A 533 5.65 29.79 -3.35
CA GLY A 533 6.72 29.21 -4.16
C GLY A 533 6.39 27.78 -4.58
N LEU A 534 7.23 26.80 -4.22
CA LEU A 534 7.11 25.40 -4.64
C LEU A 534 7.36 24.43 -3.50
N ALA A 535 6.77 23.23 -3.64
CA ALA A 535 7.18 22.02 -2.96
C ALA A 535 7.63 20.97 -4.00
N VAL A 536 8.77 20.32 -3.74
CA VAL A 536 9.38 19.32 -4.62
C VAL A 536 9.71 18.07 -3.81
N LEU A 537 9.14 16.94 -4.20
CA LEU A 537 9.44 15.64 -3.64
C LEU A 537 10.49 14.93 -4.48
N THR A 538 11.53 14.45 -3.82
CA THR A 538 12.66 13.70 -4.41
C THR A 538 12.84 12.40 -3.63
N GLY A 539 13.63 11.45 -4.16
CA GLY A 539 13.97 10.22 -3.45
C GLY A 539 14.80 10.43 -2.17
N ASP A 540 15.39 11.61 -1.96
CA ASP A 540 16.17 11.95 -0.77
C ASP A 540 15.46 12.92 0.18
N GLY A 541 14.31 13.48 -0.18
CA GLY A 541 13.61 14.42 0.68
C GLY A 541 12.45 15.18 0.04
N LEU A 542 11.68 15.83 0.90
CA LEU A 542 10.76 16.90 0.52
C LEU A 542 11.47 18.25 0.69
N TRP A 543 11.38 19.07 -0.36
CA TRP A 543 12.05 20.37 -0.45
C TRP A 543 11.03 21.47 -0.67
N SER A 544 11.27 22.62 -0.08
CA SER A 544 10.49 23.84 -0.27
C SER A 544 11.38 24.91 -0.89
N TYR A 545 10.80 25.69 -1.78
CA TYR A 545 11.42 26.86 -2.38
C TYR A 545 10.50 28.05 -2.18
N ASP A 546 10.94 29.01 -1.37
CA ASP A 546 10.25 30.29 -1.21
C ASP A 546 10.81 31.25 -2.26
N GLN A 547 9.96 31.76 -3.16
CA GLN A 547 10.40 32.73 -4.18
C GLN A 547 10.94 34.00 -3.51
N PRO A 548 12.21 34.40 -3.72
CA PRO A 548 12.70 35.71 -3.31
C PRO A 548 12.16 36.81 -4.24
N ALA A 549 12.19 38.07 -3.77
CA ALA A 549 11.92 39.23 -4.61
C ALA A 549 12.86 39.26 -5.84
N PRO A 550 12.40 39.75 -7.01
CA PRO A 550 13.08 39.53 -8.28
C PRO A 550 14.41 40.30 -8.35
N THR A 551 15.53 39.64 -8.08
CA THR A 551 16.88 40.25 -8.21
C THR A 551 17.94 39.36 -8.87
N HIS A 552 17.61 38.21 -9.46
CA HIS A 552 18.62 37.39 -10.14
C HIS A 552 18.68 37.65 -11.65
N THR A 553 19.84 38.11 -12.12
CA THR A 553 20.26 38.04 -13.52
C THR A 553 20.56 36.59 -13.87
N SER A 554 19.82 36.02 -14.82
CA SER A 554 19.92 34.61 -15.21
C SER A 554 20.96 34.36 -16.31
N THR A 555 21.46 33.13 -16.33
CA THR A 555 22.24 32.55 -17.44
C THR A 555 21.39 31.43 -18.05
N GLY A 556 20.88 31.65 -19.26
CA GLY A 556 20.05 30.68 -19.96
C GLY A 556 20.73 29.32 -20.14
N ILE A 557 19.93 28.25 -20.16
CA ILE A 557 20.41 26.87 -20.38
C ILE A 557 20.52 26.56 -21.88
N SER A 558 21.42 25.65 -22.25
CA SER A 558 21.55 25.09 -23.58
C SER A 558 20.28 24.33 -24.04
N ALA A 559 20.02 24.33 -25.34
CA ALA A 559 18.92 23.58 -25.96
C ALA A 559 19.04 22.04 -25.83
N HIS A 560 20.20 21.54 -25.38
CA HIS A 560 20.42 20.13 -25.10
C HIS A 560 21.12 19.97 -23.74
N ILE A 561 20.65 19.01 -22.94
CA ILE A 561 21.08 18.76 -21.56
C ILE A 561 21.37 17.26 -21.41
N ASP A 562 22.55 16.89 -20.91
CA ASP A 562 22.87 15.49 -20.58
C ASP A 562 22.79 15.28 -19.06
N LEU A 563 21.86 14.44 -18.62
CA LEU A 563 21.68 14.02 -17.22
C LEU A 563 21.95 12.51 -17.03
N SER A 564 22.54 11.84 -18.04
CA SER A 564 22.73 10.39 -18.10
C SER A 564 23.93 9.89 -17.29
N THR A 565 24.89 10.76 -16.97
CA THR A 565 26.09 10.40 -16.22
C THR A 565 25.82 10.40 -14.71
N GLU A 566 25.80 9.19 -14.12
CA GLU A 566 25.96 9.01 -12.67
C GLU A 566 27.39 9.39 -12.26
N ASN A 567 27.51 10.13 -11.15
CA ASN A 567 28.77 10.37 -10.43
C ASN A 567 29.98 10.80 -11.28
N THR A 568 30.17 12.11 -11.41
CA THR A 568 31.49 12.65 -11.12
C THR A 568 31.34 13.73 -10.07
N GLU A 569 32.18 13.64 -9.05
CA GLU A 569 32.48 14.71 -8.11
C GLU A 569 32.76 15.99 -8.89
N SER A 570 31.74 16.80 -9.12
CA SER A 570 31.90 18.23 -9.20
C SER A 570 31.69 18.74 -7.79
N THR A 571 32.78 18.80 -7.04
CA THR A 571 32.93 19.69 -5.89
C THR A 571 32.99 21.16 -6.32
N ASP A 572 32.39 21.52 -7.45
CA ASP A 572 32.16 22.91 -7.79
C ASP A 572 30.93 23.39 -7.00
N ARG A 573 31.18 23.67 -5.72
CA ARG A 573 30.28 24.40 -4.81
C ARG A 573 30.16 25.87 -5.25
N THR A 574 29.90 26.10 -6.54
CA THR A 574 29.53 27.41 -7.08
C THR A 574 28.05 27.44 -7.40
N SER A 575 27.23 27.26 -6.37
CA SER A 575 25.90 27.84 -6.32
C SER A 575 25.61 28.19 -4.87
N THR A 576 25.53 29.48 -4.60
CA THR A 576 24.97 30.08 -3.39
C THR A 576 23.46 29.83 -3.33
N ASP A 577 23.02 28.58 -3.37
CA ASP A 577 21.61 28.19 -3.43
C ASP A 577 21.01 28.20 -2.01
N THR A 578 20.78 29.40 -1.47
CA THR A 578 20.28 29.62 -0.10
C THR A 578 18.76 29.52 0.03
N ASP A 579 18.06 29.32 -1.08
CA ASP A 579 16.61 29.53 -1.17
C ASP A 579 15.81 28.21 -1.11
N TRP A 580 16.46 27.08 -1.35
CA TRP A 580 15.89 25.75 -1.16
C TRP A 580 16.09 25.26 0.26
N ARG A 581 15.01 24.82 0.91
CA ARG A 581 15.04 24.27 2.26
C ARG A 581 14.44 22.89 2.29
N ARG A 582 15.20 21.93 2.81
CA ARG A 582 14.68 20.61 3.14
C ARG A 582 13.66 20.75 4.26
N VAL A 583 12.51 20.12 4.11
CA VAL A 583 11.46 20.10 5.13
C VAL A 583 11.87 19.14 6.24
N GLU A 584 12.12 19.67 7.43
CA GLU A 584 12.40 18.85 8.62
C GLU A 584 11.13 18.18 9.14
N GLY A 585 11.24 16.93 9.60
CA GLY A 585 10.09 16.15 10.09
C GLY A 585 9.10 15.72 9.00
N GLY A 586 9.48 15.84 7.72
CA GLY A 586 8.68 15.35 6.59
C GLY A 586 8.59 13.82 6.53
N PRO A 587 7.68 13.28 5.70
CA PRO A 587 7.50 11.83 5.54
C PRO A 587 8.76 11.16 4.97
N ASP A 588 8.89 9.85 5.22
CA ASP A 588 9.96 9.05 4.60
C ASP A 588 9.86 9.16 3.07
N PRO A 589 10.90 9.71 2.40
CA PRO A 589 10.91 9.89 0.96
C PRO A 589 10.72 8.58 0.19
N ALA A 590 11.14 7.44 0.75
CA ALA A 590 10.93 6.13 0.13
C ALA A 590 9.44 5.80 -0.02
N SER A 591 8.62 6.30 0.89
CA SER A 591 7.17 6.04 0.95
C SER A 591 6.32 7.11 0.28
N ALA A 592 6.87 8.26 -0.12
CA ALA A 592 6.09 9.35 -0.70
C ALA A 592 6.02 9.28 -2.24
N TYR A 593 4.83 9.47 -2.81
CA TYR A 593 4.55 9.30 -4.24
C TYR A 593 4.07 10.58 -4.94
N ASP A 594 3.18 11.35 -4.32
CA ASP A 594 2.55 12.51 -4.96
C ASP A 594 2.33 13.67 -3.98
N LEU A 595 2.13 14.87 -4.51
CA LEU A 595 1.93 16.11 -3.77
C LEU A 595 0.71 16.87 -4.30
N ALA A 596 -0.12 17.39 -3.41
CA ALA A 596 -1.14 18.37 -3.78
C ALA A 596 -1.18 19.53 -2.79
N SER A 597 -1.32 20.73 -3.31
CA SER A 597 -1.44 21.95 -2.52
C SER A 597 -2.80 22.62 -2.70
N ARG A 598 -3.27 23.30 -1.65
CA ARG A 598 -4.42 24.20 -1.72
C ARG A 598 -4.31 25.29 -0.66
N GLY A 599 -4.19 26.53 -1.11
CA GLY A 599 -3.88 27.61 -0.18
C GLY A 599 -2.62 27.26 0.60
N ASP A 600 -2.66 27.37 1.92
CA ASP A 600 -1.50 27.10 2.77
C ASP A 600 -1.35 25.61 3.16
N GLU A 601 -2.23 24.73 2.67
CA GLU A 601 -2.15 23.29 2.93
C GLU A 601 -1.35 22.58 1.84
N LEU A 602 -0.34 21.81 2.23
CA LEU A 602 0.33 20.82 1.39
C LEU A 602 0.04 19.42 1.92
N LEU A 603 -0.44 18.56 1.03
CA LEU A 603 -0.66 17.16 1.28
C LEU A 603 0.38 16.33 0.54
N VAL A 604 0.84 15.27 1.20
CA VAL A 604 1.75 14.27 0.63
C VAL A 604 1.04 12.93 0.64
N LEU A 605 1.01 12.27 -0.52
CA LEU A 605 0.52 10.90 -0.66
C LEU A 605 1.64 9.93 -0.33
N LEU A 606 1.35 9.00 0.58
CA LEU A 606 2.26 7.96 1.03
C LEU A 606 1.82 6.58 0.51
N ALA A 607 2.77 5.64 0.50
CA ALA A 607 2.57 4.22 0.23
C ALA A 607 1.37 3.71 1.03
N GLY A 608 0.52 2.88 0.40
CA GLY A 608 -0.68 2.37 1.07
C GLY A 608 -1.76 3.43 1.30
N GLY A 609 -1.76 4.54 0.53
CA GLY A 609 -2.84 5.54 0.49
C GLY A 609 -2.94 6.46 1.70
N GLY A 610 -1.91 6.48 2.57
CA GLY A 610 -1.84 7.43 3.67
C GLY A 610 -1.75 8.86 3.15
N VAL A 611 -2.45 9.79 3.80
CA VAL A 611 -2.34 11.24 3.51
C VAL A 611 -1.72 11.93 4.71
N TRP A 612 -0.58 12.59 4.49
CA TRP A 612 0.05 13.43 5.49
C TRP A 612 -0.31 14.90 5.22
N THR A 613 -0.78 15.62 6.26
CA THR A 613 -1.13 17.03 6.21
C THR A 613 -0.36 17.78 7.31
N SER A 614 0.67 18.54 6.96
CA SER A 614 1.17 19.69 7.75
C SER A 614 2.46 20.27 7.19
N ILE A 615 2.35 21.20 6.25
CA ILE A 615 3.39 22.22 6.07
C ILE A 615 2.69 23.57 6.06
N PRO A 616 2.73 24.35 7.14
CA PRO A 616 2.32 25.74 7.08
C PRO A 616 3.26 26.47 6.12
N THR A 617 2.76 26.89 4.95
CA THR A 617 3.57 27.56 3.92
C THR A 617 3.88 29.03 4.21
N ARG A 618 3.59 29.57 5.40
CA ARG A 618 4.16 30.85 5.84
C ARG A 618 4.25 31.04 7.37
N ARG A 619 5.44 31.50 7.79
CA ARG A 619 5.81 32.15 9.08
C ARG A 619 4.81 32.01 10.23
N GLY A 620 5.06 31.06 11.14
CA GLY A 620 4.61 31.21 12.53
C GLY A 620 4.45 29.93 13.34
N ARG A 621 5.58 29.41 13.82
CA ARG A 621 5.76 28.39 14.89
C ARG A 621 5.41 26.95 14.59
#